data_AF-A0A0D6TL49-F1
#
_entry.id   AF-A0A0D6TL49-F1
#
_cell.length_a   1.000
_cell.length_b   1.000
_cell.length_c   1.000
_cell.angle_alpha   90.00
_cell.angle_beta   90.00
_cell.angle_gamma   90.00
#
_symmetry.space_group_name_H-M   'P 1'
#
loop_
_entity.id
_entity.type
_entity.pdbx_description
1 polymer ?
#
loop_
_entity_poly.entity_id
_entity_poly.type
_entity_poly.pdbx_seq_one_letter_code
_entity_poly.pdbx_strand_id
1 'polypeptide(L)'
;MLDVGNVTTYDPVNDFAEGVQIFVTIIPYNSLGNATGCTEESFTTFSNLPLPICTTLTLPLNNATDVPVDSNITHRCNRLFRFVRNK
;
A
#
# COMPACT_ATOMS: atom_id res chain seq x y z
N MET A 1 -21.85 -4.26 -13.95
CA MET A 1 -20.55 -4.22 -14.65
C MET A 1 -20.37 -2.80 -15.18
N LEU A 2 -19.20 -2.21 -14.96
CA LEU A 2 -18.86 -0.88 -15.46
C LEU A 2 -18.11 -1.05 -16.78
N ASP A 3 -18.54 -0.34 -17.82
CA ASP A 3 -17.82 -0.24 -19.08
C ASP A 3 -17.00 1.05 -19.08
N VAL A 4 -15.70 0.92 -19.32
CA VAL A 4 -14.73 2.01 -19.33
C VAL A 4 -14.34 2.41 -20.76
N GLY A 5 -14.93 1.77 -21.77
CA GLY A 5 -14.67 2.02 -23.19
C GLY A 5 -13.33 1.48 -23.68
N ASN A 6 -12.81 2.05 -24.76
CA ASN A 6 -11.56 1.63 -25.38
C ASN A 6 -10.34 2.26 -24.67
N VAL A 7 -10.11 1.83 -23.43
CA VAL A 7 -8.97 2.24 -22.61
C VAL A 7 -8.22 1.03 -22.07
N THR A 8 -6.93 1.19 -21.85
CA THR A 8 -6.05 0.17 -21.25
C THR A 8 -5.72 0.45 -19.78
N THR A 9 -6.26 1.55 -19.24
CA THR A 9 -6.07 1.97 -17.84
C THR A 9 -7.39 2.49 -17.29
N TYR A 10 -7.63 2.28 -16.00
CA TYR A 10 -8.81 2.76 -15.30
C TYR A 10 -8.42 3.23 -13.90
N ASP A 11 -8.82 4.45 -13.56
CA ASP A 11 -8.66 5.04 -12.24
C ASP A 11 -10.05 5.17 -11.60
N PRO A 12 -10.33 4.49 -10.48
CA PRO A 12 -11.60 4.60 -9.78
C PRO A 12 -11.87 6.04 -9.32
N VAL A 13 -13.13 6.48 -9.40
CA VAL A 13 -13.53 7.83 -8.93
C VAL A 13 -13.32 8.02 -7.43
N ASN A 14 -13.41 6.93 -6.65
CA ASN A 14 -13.18 6.94 -5.22
C ASN A 14 -12.06 5.97 -4.86
N ASP A 15 -11.24 6.34 -3.89
CA ASP A 15 -10.23 5.45 -3.31
C ASP A 15 -10.88 4.20 -2.70
N PHE A 16 -10.11 3.11 -2.68
CA PHE A 16 -10.53 1.87 -2.05
C PHE A 16 -10.55 2.00 -0.53
N ALA A 17 -11.49 1.32 0.13
CA ALA A 17 -11.52 1.23 1.57
C ALA A 17 -10.25 0.54 2.11
N GLU A 18 -9.76 1.02 3.25
CA GLU A 18 -8.53 0.51 3.87
C GLU A 18 -8.72 -0.83 4.59
N GLY A 19 -7.70 -1.68 4.56
CA GLY A 19 -7.71 -2.98 5.23
C GLY A 19 -8.71 -3.99 4.68
N VAL A 20 -9.18 -3.79 3.45
CA VAL A 20 -10.18 -4.64 2.79
C VAL A 20 -9.52 -5.40 1.64
N GLN A 21 -9.92 -6.66 1.47
CA GLN A 21 -9.57 -7.43 0.28
C GLN A 21 -10.50 -7.06 -0.87
N ILE A 22 -9.92 -6.62 -1.98
CA ILE A 22 -10.61 -6.21 -3.20
C ILE A 22 -10.42 -7.31 -4.24
N PHE A 23 -11.51 -7.62 -4.94
CA PHE A 23 -11.55 -8.59 -6.04
C PHE A 23 -11.90 -7.85 -7.32
N VAL A 24 -11.14 -8.09 -8.39
CA VAL A 24 -11.27 -7.42 -9.67
C VAL A 24 -11.32 -8.46 -10.78
N THR A 25 -12.34 -8.39 -11.62
CA THR A 25 -12.42 -9.13 -12.87
C THR A 25 -12.52 -8.14 -14.02
N ILE A 26 -11.63 -8.27 -15.00
CA ILE A 26 -11.62 -7.45 -16.23
C ILE A 26 -12.12 -8.31 -17.37
N ILE A 27 -13.20 -7.90 -18.02
CA ILE A 27 -13.79 -8.60 -19.17
C ILE A 27 -13.61 -7.73 -20.41
N PRO A 28 -12.56 -7.94 -21.23
CA PRO A 28 -12.43 -7.22 -22.49
C PRO A 28 -13.48 -7.70 -23.48
N TYR A 29 -13.89 -6.82 -24.40
CA TYR A 29 -14.87 -7.12 -25.43
C TYR A 29 -14.49 -6.50 -26.78
N ASN A 30 -14.98 -7.10 -27.86
CA ASN A 30 -14.88 -6.56 -29.21
C ASN A 30 -16.15 -6.87 -30.02
N SER A 31 -16.12 -6.69 -31.34
CA SER A 31 -17.28 -6.97 -32.21
C SER A 31 -17.71 -8.45 -32.23
N LEU A 32 -16.85 -9.38 -31.79
CA LEU A 32 -17.16 -10.80 -31.65
C LEU A 32 -17.76 -11.14 -30.27
N GLY A 33 -17.82 -10.17 -29.35
CA GLY A 33 -18.38 -10.31 -28.02
C GLY A 33 -17.35 -10.20 -26.89
N ASN A 34 -17.73 -10.69 -25.72
CA ASN A 34 -16.93 -10.64 -24.50
C ASN A 34 -15.94 -11.81 -24.45
N ALA A 35 -14.73 -11.54 -23.95
CA ALA A 35 -13.77 -12.60 -23.66
C ALA A 35 -14.31 -13.52 -22.55
N THR A 36 -14.16 -14.83 -22.74
CA THR A 36 -14.53 -15.86 -21.77
C THR A 36 -13.30 -16.34 -21.01
N GLY A 37 -13.50 -16.90 -19.81
CA GLY A 37 -12.40 -17.43 -19.00
C GLY A 37 -11.49 -16.37 -18.39
N CYS A 38 -11.98 -15.14 -18.20
CA CYS A 38 -11.21 -14.08 -17.55
C CYS A 38 -10.97 -14.44 -16.07
N THR A 39 -9.72 -14.35 -15.63
CA THR A 39 -9.31 -14.63 -14.25
C THR A 39 -9.69 -13.47 -13.33
N GLU A 40 -10.14 -13.80 -12.12
CA GLU A 40 -10.30 -12.83 -11.05
C GLU A 40 -8.96 -12.62 -10.35
N GLU A 41 -8.59 -11.35 -10.16
CA GLU A 41 -7.42 -10.93 -9.40
C GLU A 41 -7.87 -10.36 -8.05
N SER A 42 -7.02 -10.48 -7.02
CA SER A 42 -7.31 -9.88 -5.73
C SER A 42 -6.08 -9.23 -5.09
N PHE A 43 -6.32 -8.15 -4.36
CA PHE A 43 -5.32 -7.46 -3.55
C PHE A 43 -5.95 -6.95 -2.26
N THR A 44 -5.14 -6.80 -1.21
CA THR A 44 -5.60 -6.24 0.06
C THR A 44 -5.03 -4.84 0.22
N THR A 45 -5.90 -3.87 0.45
CA THR A 45 -5.47 -2.50 0.72
C THR A 45 -4.79 -2.43 2.08
N PHE A 46 -3.84 -1.50 2.21
CA PHE A 46 -3.24 -1.24 3.52
C PHE A 46 -4.33 -0.76 4.48
N SER A 47 -4.31 -1.29 5.70
CA SER A 47 -5.10 -0.73 6.80
C SER A 47 -4.24 0.29 7.51
N ASN A 48 -4.75 1.49 7.80
CA ASN A 48 -4.14 2.40 8.76
C ASN A 48 -4.15 1.77 10.17
N LEU A 49 -3.27 0.79 10.37
CA LEU A 49 -2.78 0.47 11.69
C LEU A 49 -2.14 1.75 12.21
N PRO A 50 -2.36 2.12 13.49
CA PRO A 50 -1.72 3.29 14.06
C PRO A 50 -0.22 3.18 13.78
N LEU A 51 0.31 4.18 13.08
CA LEU A 51 1.74 4.27 12.82
C LEU A 51 2.43 4.08 14.18
N PRO A 52 3.37 3.14 14.29
CA PRO A 52 4.12 3.01 15.52
C PRO A 52 4.74 4.38 15.82
N ILE A 53 4.69 4.81 17.08
CA ILE A 53 5.22 6.11 17.50
C ILE A 53 6.75 6.07 17.24
N CYS A 54 7.19 6.57 16.08
CA CYS A 54 8.59 6.62 15.67
C CYS A 54 9.17 8.05 15.86
N THR A 55 8.69 8.81 16.85
CA THR A 55 9.08 10.22 17.04
C THR A 55 10.27 10.41 17.98
N THR A 56 10.79 9.34 18.58
CA THR A 56 11.95 9.47 19.48
C THR A 56 13.25 9.43 18.68
N LEU A 57 13.76 10.62 18.37
CA LEU A 57 15.14 10.81 17.96
C LEU A 57 16.05 10.37 19.11
N THR A 58 16.85 9.34 18.87
CA THR A 58 17.82 8.85 19.85
C THR A 58 19.22 9.37 19.60
N LEU A 59 19.56 9.67 18.34
CA LEU A 59 20.83 10.27 17.96
C LEU A 59 20.66 11.17 16.73
N PRO A 60 21.27 12.37 16.73
CA PRO A 60 21.91 13.01 17.89
C PRO A 60 20.87 13.37 18.97
N LEU A 61 21.28 13.46 20.23
CA LEU A 61 20.38 13.87 21.31
C LEU A 61 19.98 15.35 21.13
N ASN A 62 18.80 15.71 21.67
CA ASN A 62 18.38 17.10 21.69
C ASN A 62 19.47 17.98 22.35
N ASN A 63 19.84 19.08 21.68
CA ASN A 63 20.93 19.99 22.06
C ASN A 63 22.36 19.43 21.95
N ALA A 64 22.59 18.35 21.20
CA ALA A 64 23.95 17.95 20.85
C ALA A 64 24.64 19.06 20.06
N THR A 65 25.84 19.43 20.49
CA THR A 65 26.75 20.35 19.80
C THR A 65 27.87 19.54 19.15
N ASP A 66 28.55 20.12 18.15
CA ASP A 66 29.65 19.48 17.42
C ASP A 66 29.31 18.10 16.80
N VAL A 67 28.07 17.92 16.34
CA VAL A 67 27.65 16.71 15.61
C VAL A 67 28.31 16.68 14.23
N PRO A 68 29.13 15.67 13.90
CA PRO A 68 29.73 15.55 12.57
C PRO A 68 28.66 15.55 11.47
N VAL A 69 28.93 16.22 10.35
CA VAL A 69 27.99 16.33 9.22
C VAL A 69 27.68 14.99 8.55
N ASP A 70 28.51 13.98 8.78
CA ASP A 70 28.36 12.60 8.32
C ASP A 70 27.73 11.68 9.38
N SER A 71 27.26 12.23 10.51
CA SER A 71 26.59 11.45 11.54
C SER A 71 25.26 10.87 11.06
N ASN A 72 25.04 9.59 11.34
CA ASN A 72 23.76 8.95 11.07
C ASN A 72 22.68 9.40 12.07
N ILE A 73 21.50 9.72 11.54
CA ILE A 73 20.31 10.00 12.34
C ILE A 73 19.66 8.66 12.75
N THR A 74 19.43 8.46 14.05
CA THR A 74 18.80 7.25 14.57
C THR A 74 17.49 7.53 15.29
N HIS A 75 16.41 6.93 14.81
CA HIS A 75 15.09 6.94 15.44
C HIS A 75 14.76 5.58 16.05
N ARG A 76 14.16 5.58 17.25
CA ARG A 76 13.53 4.37 17.78
C ARG A 76 12.08 4.31 17.33
N CYS A 77 11.73 3.22 16.67
CA CYS A 77 10.35 2.92 16.36
C CYS A 77 9.86 1.72 17.17
N ASN A 78 8.79 1.90 17.94
CA ASN A 78 8.12 0.81 18.67
C ASN A 78 7.24 0.02 17.70
N ARG A 79 7.82 -0.74 16.76
CA ARG A 79 7.04 -1.64 15.91
C ARG A 79 6.70 -2.90 16.72
N LEU A 80 5.41 -3.15 16.96
CA LEU A 80 4.92 -4.48 17.26
C LEU A 80 5.16 -5.35 16.02
N PHE A 81 6.28 -6.08 15.99
CA PHE A 81 6.56 -7.04 14.92
C PHE A 81 5.52 -8.17 14.99
N ARG A 82 4.43 -8.07 14.22
CA ARG A 82 3.62 -9.24 13.91
C ARG A 82 4.32 -10.00 12.77
N PHE A 83 5.10 -11.01 13.13
CA PHE A 83 5.49 -12.05 12.18
C PHE A 83 4.23 -12.83 11.80
N VAL A 84 3.63 -12.54 10.66
CA VAL A 84 2.71 -13.50 10.01
C VAL A 84 3.60 -14.42 9.17
N ARG A 85 3.92 -15.61 9.69
CA ARG A 85 4.40 -16.68 8.81
C ARG A 85 3.17 -17.21 8.07
N ASN A 86 3.06 -16.93 6.78
CA ASN A 86 2.21 -17.75 5.93
C ASN A 86 2.95 -19.06 5.67
N LYS A 87 2.40 -20.15 6.21
CA LYS A 87 2.52 -21.47 5.62
C LYS A 87 1.37 -21.65 4.66
#